data_AF-A0A371F1H6-F1
#
_entry.id   AF-A0A371F1H6-F1
#
_cell.length_a   1.000
_cell.length_b   1.000
_cell.length_c   1.000
_cell.angle_alpha   90.00
_cell.angle_beta   90.00
_cell.angle_gamma   90.00
#
_symmetry.space_group_name_H-M   'P 1'
#
loop_
_entity.id
_entity.type
_entity.pdbx_description
1 polymer ?
#
loop_
_entity_poly.entity_id
_entity_poly.type
_entity_poly.pdbx_seq_one_letter_code
_entity_poly.pdbx_strand_id
1 'polypeptide(L)'
;MENNDRTLKELATPDAYPQLEPAQSYELKSGLIHLFPKFHGLAGEDPDKHLKEFHVVCSTMRPQGIREDYIKMKAFPFSLDGAAKDWLYLQPVLFNTWEI
;
A
#
# COMPACT_ATOMS: atom_id res chain seq x y z
N MET A 1 -31.25 9.45 -44.64
CA MET A 1 -31.17 8.59 -43.45
C MET A 1 -29.73 8.16 -43.35
N GLU A 2 -28.94 8.84 -42.53
CA GLU A 2 -27.67 8.31 -42.04
C GLU A 2 -27.32 9.09 -40.78
N ASN A 3 -27.56 8.42 -39.65
CA ASN A 3 -27.38 8.95 -38.31
C ASN A 3 -25.89 9.08 -38.01
N ASN A 4 -25.51 10.29 -37.65
CA ASN A 4 -24.21 10.71 -37.17
C ASN A 4 -24.09 10.54 -35.64
N ASP A 5 -24.61 9.41 -35.13
CA ASP A 5 -24.47 9.00 -33.72
C ASP A 5 -23.13 8.28 -33.51
N ARG A 6 -22.02 9.02 -33.71
CA ARG A 6 -20.72 8.61 -33.17
C ARG A 6 -20.87 8.58 -31.66
N THR A 7 -20.94 7.37 -31.13
CA THR A 7 -21.31 7.12 -29.75
C THR A 7 -20.21 7.67 -28.85
N LEU A 8 -20.59 8.46 -27.85
CA LEU A 8 -19.73 9.05 -26.81
C LEU A 8 -18.96 8.01 -25.96
N LYS A 9 -18.97 6.74 -26.35
CA LYS A 9 -18.33 5.59 -25.70
C LYS A 9 -16.90 5.33 -26.19
N GLU A 10 -16.47 5.98 -27.28
CA GLU A 10 -15.15 5.73 -27.89
C GLU A 10 -14.02 6.64 -27.36
N LEU A 11 -14.31 7.61 -26.49
CA LEU A 11 -13.31 8.54 -25.93
C LEU A 11 -12.88 8.22 -24.49
N ALA A 12 -13.41 7.14 -23.92
CA ALA A 12 -12.89 6.60 -22.68
C ALA A 12 -12.12 5.32 -23.02
N THR A 13 -10.87 5.46 -23.48
CA THR A 13 -9.84 4.57 -22.96
C THR A 13 -9.56 5.07 -21.55
N PRO A 14 -10.08 4.44 -20.49
CA PRO A 14 -9.39 4.55 -19.21
C PRO A 14 -8.02 3.98 -19.50
N ASP A 15 -6.96 4.75 -19.22
CA ASP A 15 -5.62 4.18 -19.06
C ASP A 15 -5.80 2.84 -18.35
N ALA A 16 -5.36 1.78 -19.03
CA ALA A 16 -5.44 0.44 -18.51
C ALA A 16 -4.52 0.40 -17.28
N TYR A 17 -5.07 0.80 -16.13
CA TYR A 17 -4.55 0.38 -14.84
C TYR A 17 -4.39 -1.13 -14.97
N PRO A 18 -3.19 -1.69 -14.75
CA PRO A 18 -3.04 -3.13 -14.71
C PRO A 18 -4.09 -3.62 -13.72
N GLN A 19 -5.10 -4.29 -14.26
CA GLN A 19 -6.18 -4.86 -13.51
C GLN A 19 -5.49 -5.82 -12.56
N LEU A 20 -5.30 -5.39 -11.31
CA LEU A 20 -4.82 -6.24 -10.25
C LEU A 20 -5.83 -7.38 -10.24
N GLU A 21 -5.41 -8.53 -10.77
CA GLU A 21 -6.17 -9.78 -10.68
C GLU A 21 -6.77 -9.84 -9.29
N PRO A 22 -8.05 -10.24 -9.13
CA PRO A 22 -8.77 -10.15 -7.87
C PRO A 22 -7.83 -10.56 -6.75
N ALA A 23 -7.28 -9.56 -6.07
CA ALA A 23 -6.13 -9.80 -5.21
C ALA A 23 -6.66 -10.80 -4.21
N GLN A 24 -6.06 -11.99 -4.14
CA GLN A 24 -6.31 -12.90 -3.03
C GLN A 24 -6.31 -12.01 -1.80
N SER A 25 -7.49 -11.87 -1.19
CA SER A 25 -7.73 -10.78 -0.24
C SER A 25 -6.91 -11.08 0.99
N TYR A 26 -5.68 -10.59 1.01
CA TYR A 26 -4.77 -10.81 2.12
C TYR A 26 -5.21 -9.93 3.27
N GLU A 27 -5.61 -10.59 4.35
CA GLU A 27 -5.89 -9.94 5.63
C GLU A 27 -4.67 -10.09 6.54
N LEU A 28 -4.23 -8.95 7.06
CA LEU A 28 -3.18 -8.91 8.07
C LEU A 28 -3.74 -9.50 9.37
N LYS A 29 -3.10 -10.56 9.88
CA LYS A 29 -3.53 -11.16 11.16
C LYS A 29 -3.28 -10.17 12.29
N SER A 30 -4.33 -9.81 13.03
CA SER A 30 -4.25 -8.85 14.15
C SER A 30 -3.20 -9.24 15.19
N GLY A 31 -3.07 -10.54 15.46
CA GLY A 31 -2.06 -11.11 16.36
C GLY A 31 -0.62 -10.87 15.93
N LEU A 32 -0.34 -10.40 14.70
CA LEU A 32 1.01 -10.10 14.22
C LEU A 32 1.30 -8.59 14.17
N ILE A 33 0.29 -7.73 14.39
CA ILE A 33 0.44 -6.27 14.32
C ILE A 33 1.44 -5.74 15.36
N HIS A 34 1.54 -6.41 16.51
CA HIS A 34 2.46 -6.02 17.58
C HIS A 34 3.94 -6.26 17.24
N LEU A 35 4.23 -7.00 16.17
CA LEU A 35 5.60 -7.29 15.74
C LEU A 35 6.19 -6.16 14.88
N PHE A 36 5.36 -5.25 14.36
CA PHE A 36 5.87 -4.16 13.55
C PHE A 36 6.68 -3.17 14.39
N PRO A 37 7.84 -2.71 13.91
CA PRO A 37 8.56 -1.62 14.56
C PRO A 37 7.68 -0.37 14.57
N LYS A 38 7.85 0.48 15.58
CA LYS A 38 7.13 1.75 15.71
C LYS A 38 8.01 2.91 15.31
N PHE A 39 7.47 3.79 14.48
CA PHE A 39 8.10 5.04 14.07
C PHE A 39 7.15 6.20 14.32
N HIS A 40 7.57 7.13 15.16
CA HIS A 40 6.79 8.27 15.60
C HIS A 40 7.06 9.54 14.76
N GLY A 41 8.18 9.55 14.01
CA GLY A 41 8.66 10.71 13.27
C GLY A 41 9.44 11.71 14.14
N LEU A 42 10.09 11.23 15.21
CA LEU A 42 10.85 12.08 16.13
C LEU A 42 12.30 12.28 15.65
N ALA A 43 12.90 13.41 16.01
CA ALA A 43 14.24 13.80 15.55
C ALA A 43 15.38 12.83 15.93
N GLY A 44 15.15 11.92 16.88
CA GLY A 44 16.11 10.89 17.29
C GLY A 44 15.84 9.49 16.71
N GLU A 45 14.77 9.34 15.94
CA GLU A 45 14.47 8.07 15.26
C GLU A 45 15.18 8.01 13.91
N ASP A 46 15.58 6.81 13.50
CA ASP A 46 16.26 6.54 12.24
C ASP A 46 15.25 5.93 11.24
N PRO A 47 14.85 6.66 10.19
CA PRO A 47 13.92 6.16 9.17
C PRO A 47 14.46 4.94 8.40
N ASP A 48 15.76 4.89 8.12
CA ASP A 48 16.37 3.79 7.37
C ASP A 48 16.39 2.51 8.20
N LYS A 49 16.71 2.65 9.50
CA LYS A 49 16.61 1.54 10.44
C LYS A 49 15.17 1.02 10.53
N HIS A 50 14.20 1.93 10.65
CA HIS A 50 12.78 1.56 10.68
C HIS A 50 12.37 0.76 9.44
N LEU A 51 12.71 1.24 8.24
CA LEU A 51 12.38 0.57 6.99
C LEU A 51 13.01 -0.83 6.89
N LYS A 52 14.28 -0.98 7.30
CA LYS A 52 14.96 -2.28 7.35
C LYS A 52 14.26 -3.26 8.29
N GLU A 53 13.95 -2.84 9.52
CA GLU A 53 13.24 -3.67 10.49
C GLU A 53 11.83 -4.04 9.99
N PHE A 54 11.13 -3.07 9.42
CA PHE A 54 9.82 -3.27 8.81
C PHE A 54 9.85 -4.31 7.68
N HIS A 55 10.83 -4.22 6.78
CA HIS A 55 11.03 -5.19 5.70
C HIS A 55 11.23 -6.61 6.20
N VAL A 56 12.02 -6.80 7.26
CA VAL A 56 12.26 -8.11 7.87
C VAL A 56 10.93 -8.68 8.39
N VAL A 57 10.15 -7.89 9.11
CA VAL A 57 8.84 -8.33 9.65
C VAL A 57 7.89 -8.70 8.51
N CYS A 58 7.71 -7.85 7.50
CA CYS A 58 6.87 -8.15 6.33
C CYS A 58 7.29 -9.43 5.60
N SER A 59 8.60 -9.67 5.44
CA SER A 59 9.14 -10.87 4.79
C SER A 59 8.75 -12.14 5.53
N THR A 60 8.77 -12.13 6.87
CA THR A 60 8.39 -13.29 7.70
C THR A 60 6.89 -13.56 7.73
N MET A 61 6.08 -12.53 7.49
CA MET A 61 4.62 -12.61 7.54
C MET A 61 3.99 -12.94 6.18
N ARG A 62 4.82 -13.11 5.14
CA ARG A 62 4.39 -13.29 3.75
C ARG A 62 3.79 -14.68 3.49
N PRO A 63 2.50 -14.77 3.13
CA PRO A 63 1.94 -16.02 2.62
C PRO A 63 2.50 -16.35 1.24
N GLN A 64 2.57 -17.65 0.93
CA GLN A 64 2.88 -18.10 -0.43
C GLN A 64 1.86 -17.56 -1.43
N GLY A 65 2.34 -17.07 -2.58
CA GLY A 65 1.48 -16.55 -3.65
C GLY A 65 1.12 -15.06 -3.54
N ILE A 66 1.38 -14.40 -2.40
CA ILE A 66 1.16 -12.95 -2.26
C ILE A 66 2.46 -12.19 -2.54
N ARG A 67 2.36 -11.10 -3.30
CA ARG A 67 3.49 -10.19 -3.55
C ARG A 67 3.79 -9.38 -2.28
N GLU A 68 5.07 -9.20 -1.99
CA GLU A 68 5.52 -8.61 -0.73
C GLU A 68 5.21 -7.10 -0.62
N ASP A 69 5.22 -6.39 -1.74
CA ASP A 69 4.80 -4.99 -1.85
C ASP A 69 3.37 -4.78 -1.35
N TYR A 70 2.44 -5.67 -1.69
CA TYR A 70 1.06 -5.59 -1.22
C TYR A 70 0.97 -5.74 0.31
N ILE A 71 1.79 -6.61 0.89
CA ILE A 71 1.87 -6.80 2.34
C ILE A 71 2.43 -5.55 2.99
N LYS A 72 3.53 -5.00 2.46
CA LYS A 72 4.14 -3.77 2.96
C LYS A 72 3.14 -2.61 2.93
N MET A 73 2.44 -2.40 1.83
CA MET A 73 1.42 -1.35 1.71
C MET A 73 0.31 -1.49 2.76
N LYS A 74 -0.19 -2.71 3.00
CA LYS A 74 -1.22 -2.98 4.02
C LYS A 74 -0.69 -2.86 5.44
N ALA A 75 0.57 -3.19 5.67
CA ALA A 75 1.20 -3.24 6.99
C ALA A 75 1.78 -1.89 7.45
N PHE A 76 2.20 -1.03 6.53
CA PHE A 76 2.91 0.22 6.83
C PHE A 76 2.16 1.15 7.79
N PRO A 77 0.83 1.35 7.69
CA PRO A 77 0.10 2.17 8.67
C PRO A 77 0.19 1.65 10.11
N PHE A 78 0.50 0.37 10.31
CA PHE A 78 0.67 -0.24 11.62
C PHE A 78 2.09 -0.09 12.18
N SER A 79 3.07 0.21 11.34
CA SER A 79 4.45 0.51 11.76
C SER A 79 4.64 1.98 12.15
N LEU A 80 3.70 2.85 11.78
CA LEU A 80 3.71 4.26 12.18
C LEU A 80 2.93 4.49 13.48
N ASP A 81 3.33 5.53 14.21
CA ASP A 81 2.62 6.08 15.36
C ASP A 81 2.76 7.61 15.42
N GLY A 82 2.02 8.25 16.32
CA GLY A 82 2.07 9.69 16.56
C GLY A 82 2.01 10.53 15.27
N ALA A 83 2.91 11.51 15.17
CA ALA A 83 2.92 12.48 14.08
C ALA A 83 3.15 11.83 12.69
N ALA A 84 3.93 10.75 12.62
CA ALA A 84 4.15 10.02 11.37
C ALA A 84 2.86 9.35 10.87
N LYS A 85 2.08 8.78 11.79
CA LYS A 85 0.80 8.15 11.45
C LYS A 85 -0.24 9.19 11.03
N ASP A 86 -0.31 10.31 11.74
CA ASP A 86 -1.20 11.42 11.39
C ASP A 86 -0.87 11.98 10.00
N TRP A 87 0.42 12.16 9.70
CA TRP A 87 0.89 12.60 8.38
C TRP A 87 0.43 11.65 7.26
N LEU A 88 0.49 10.33 7.48
CA LEU A 88 0.07 9.33 6.50
C LEU A 88 -1.43 9.43 6.19
N TYR A 89 -2.28 9.62 7.21
CA TYR A 89 -3.73 9.77 7.02
C TYR A 89 -4.14 11.09 6.35
N LEU A 90 -3.28 12.10 6.38
CA LEU A 90 -3.50 13.36 5.67
C LEU A 90 -3.12 13.28 4.18
N GLN A 91 -2.43 12.22 3.74
CA GLN A 91 -2.07 12.08 2.33
C GLN A 91 -3.29 11.72 1.48
N PRO A 92 -3.49 12.36 0.31
CA PRO A 92 -4.43 11.87 -0.69
C PRO A 92 -4.05 10.44 -1.05
N VAL A 93 -5.04 9.55 -1.20
CA VAL A 93 -4.89 8.09 -1.40
C VAL A 93 -4.10 7.76 -2.68
N LEU A 94 -2.77 7.96 -2.65
CA LEU A 94 -1.86 7.83 -3.80
C LEU A 94 -0.77 6.78 -3.55
N PHE A 95 -0.83 6.03 -2.45
CA PHE A 95 0.04 4.87 -2.25
C PHE A 95 -0.59 3.66 -2.94
N ASN A 96 -0.42 3.57 -4.25
CA ASN A 96 -0.81 2.40 -5.05
C ASN A 96 0.38 1.49 -5.40
N THR A 97 1.59 1.90 -5.05
CA THR A 97 2.85 1.18 -5.31
C THR A 97 3.79 1.31 -4.11
N TRP A 98 4.60 0.28 -3.88
CA TRP A 98 5.72 0.30 -2.93
C TRP A 98 7.01 0.36 -3.75
N GLU A 99 7.45 1.57 -4.08
CA GLU A 99 8.75 1.85 -4.69
C GLU A 99 9.69 2.33 -3.56
N ILE A 100 10.87 1.72 -3.44
CA ILE A 100 11.92 2.11 -2.49
C ILE A 100 12.99 2.88 -3.25
#